data_AF-A0A4V2Y100-F1
#
_entry.id   AF-A0A4V2Y100-F1
#
_cell.length_a   1.000
_cell.length_b   1.000
_cell.length_c   1.000
_cell.angle_alpha   90.00
_cell.angle_beta   90.00
_cell.angle_gamma   90.00
#
_symmetry.space_group_name_H-M   'P 1'
#
loop_
_entity.id
_entity.type
_entity.pdbx_description
1 polymer ?
#
loop_
_entity_poly.entity_id
_entity_poly.type
_entity_poly.pdbx_seq_one_letter_code
_entity_poly.pdbx_strand_id
1 'polypeptide(L)'
;MDLQDVEAAAGPLAARFGIRPPTVTSGRVPKSIKRGVRAKVWWGSRLGLVIDPAAERLEQDVLKGELASMMAAFTLRWTFITRFVLALGAALICEFAIMTLLADTPAWAQDLIFYAGTAIWVGLFIVLYRDLIYRSDRKAVEVVGAGPLLAVLEAERQHPSNSWFYLWALPSADRRAERITPPVIPSTTDAP
;
A
#
# COMPACT_ATOMS: atom_id res chain seq x y z
N MET A 1 -8.69 1.11 -23.90
CA MET A 1 -9.69 1.07 -22.82
C MET A 1 -10.02 2.50 -22.45
N ASP A 2 -11.27 2.93 -22.57
CA ASP A 2 -11.67 4.32 -22.36
C ASP A 2 -11.80 4.63 -20.85
N LEU A 3 -11.77 5.93 -20.48
CA LEU A 3 -12.05 6.41 -19.14
C LEU A 3 -13.41 5.88 -18.63
N GLN A 4 -14.38 5.77 -19.54
CA GLN A 4 -15.70 5.19 -19.27
C GLN A 4 -15.62 3.72 -18.84
N ASP A 5 -14.73 2.93 -19.44
CA ASP A 5 -14.54 1.52 -19.07
C ASP A 5 -14.01 1.40 -17.64
N VAL A 6 -13.07 2.27 -17.27
CA VAL A 6 -12.51 2.26 -15.91
C VAL A 6 -13.51 2.77 -14.88
N GLU A 7 -14.31 3.78 -15.22
CA GLU A 7 -15.41 4.23 -14.37
C GLU A 7 -16.48 3.15 -14.20
N ALA A 8 -16.86 2.48 -15.29
CA ALA A 8 -17.80 1.37 -15.30
C ALA A 8 -17.30 0.16 -14.48
N ALA A 9 -15.99 -0.11 -14.49
CA ALA A 9 -15.39 -1.15 -13.66
C ALA A 9 -15.27 -0.71 -12.18
N ALA A 10 -14.94 0.56 -11.94
CA ALA A 10 -14.69 1.07 -10.60
C ALA A 10 -15.96 1.27 -9.76
N GLY A 11 -17.10 1.62 -10.37
CA GLY A 11 -18.37 1.82 -9.67
C GLY A 11 -18.85 0.57 -8.91
N PRO A 12 -19.08 -0.57 -9.60
CA PRO A 12 -19.48 -1.82 -8.95
C PRO A 12 -18.43 -2.30 -7.93
N LEU A 13 -17.15 -2.12 -8.23
CA LEU A 13 -16.09 -2.53 -7.31
C LEU A 13 -16.10 -1.69 -6.03
N ALA A 14 -16.27 -0.37 -6.13
CA ALA A 14 -16.38 0.54 -4.99
C ALA A 14 -17.53 0.15 -4.04
N ALA A 15 -18.67 -0.27 -4.60
CA ALA A 15 -19.79 -0.77 -3.82
C ALA A 15 -19.40 -2.01 -2.98
N ARG A 16 -18.62 -2.94 -3.55
CA ARG A 16 -18.13 -4.13 -2.83
C ARG A 16 -17.15 -3.79 -1.71
N PHE A 17 -16.42 -2.69 -1.84
CA PHE A 17 -15.56 -2.16 -0.77
C PHE A 17 -16.31 -1.28 0.25
N GLY A 18 -17.61 -1.03 0.03
CA GLY A 18 -18.42 -0.17 0.91
C GLY A 18 -18.04 1.31 0.84
N ILE A 19 -17.50 1.77 -0.30
CA ILE A 19 -17.07 3.16 -0.50
C ILE A 19 -17.87 3.85 -1.60
N ARG A 20 -17.88 5.18 -1.58
CA ARG A 20 -18.45 5.97 -2.68
C ARG A 20 -17.68 5.72 -3.97
N PRO A 21 -18.37 5.67 -5.13
CA PRO A 21 -17.71 5.52 -6.43
C PRO A 21 -16.58 6.54 -6.59
N PRO A 22 -15.36 6.12 -6.99
CA PRO A 22 -14.25 7.05 -7.14
C PRO A 22 -14.53 8.08 -8.24
N THR A 23 -13.92 9.25 -8.13
CA THR A 23 -13.89 10.20 -9.24
C THR A 23 -12.74 9.82 -10.16
N VAL A 24 -13.04 9.49 -11.41
CA VAL A 24 -12.04 9.11 -12.41
C VAL A 24 -11.71 10.31 -13.28
N THR A 25 -10.44 10.62 -13.45
CA THR A 25 -9.95 11.73 -14.28
C THR A 25 -8.80 11.28 -15.15
N SER A 26 -8.72 11.77 -16.39
CA SER A 26 -7.53 11.59 -17.22
C SER A 26 -6.45 12.56 -16.75
N GLY A 27 -5.20 12.11 -16.75
CA GLY A 27 -4.09 12.96 -16.37
C GLY A 27 -2.75 12.25 -16.39
N ARG A 28 -1.68 13.05 -16.42
CA ARG A 28 -0.32 12.51 -16.47
C ARG A 28 0.04 11.88 -15.12
N VAL A 29 0.41 10.61 -15.14
CA VAL A 29 0.94 9.91 -13.97
C VAL A 29 2.48 9.98 -13.98
N PRO A 30 3.15 10.12 -12.82
CA PRO A 30 4.61 10.08 -12.76
C PRO A 30 5.18 8.83 -13.43
N LYS A 31 6.28 8.97 -14.18
CA LYS A 31 6.93 7.86 -14.90
C LYS A 31 7.33 6.68 -14.00
N SER A 32 7.47 6.91 -12.70
CA SER A 32 7.71 5.84 -11.72
C SER A 32 6.54 4.86 -11.60
N ILE A 33 5.30 5.30 -11.86
CA ILE A 33 4.10 4.45 -11.83
C ILE A 33 3.82 3.94 -13.25
N LYS A 34 4.50 2.86 -13.62
CA LYS A 34 4.51 2.32 -14.99
C LYS A 34 3.14 1.84 -15.49
N ARG A 35 2.21 1.54 -14.59
CA ARG A 35 0.89 1.01 -14.91
C ARG A 35 -0.13 2.12 -15.24
N GLY A 36 0.25 3.38 -15.07
CA GLY A 36 -0.59 4.51 -15.50
C GLY A 36 -1.85 4.74 -14.66
N VAL A 37 -2.11 3.98 -13.59
CA VAL A 37 -3.23 4.24 -12.66
C VAL A 37 -2.66 4.76 -11.35
N ARG A 38 -3.14 5.91 -10.90
CA ARG A 38 -2.72 6.52 -9.62
C ARG A 38 -3.93 6.87 -8.77
N ALA A 39 -3.91 6.39 -7.52
CA ALA A 39 -4.81 6.90 -6.49
C ALA A 39 -4.43 8.35 -6.13
N LYS A 40 -5.37 9.27 -6.34
CA LYS A 40 -5.34 10.62 -5.80
C LYS A 40 -6.26 10.65 -4.59
N VAL A 41 -5.69 10.27 -3.44
CA VAL A 41 -6.40 10.40 -2.16
C VAL A 41 -6.22 11.83 -1.68
N TRP A 42 -7.24 12.66 -1.86
CA TRP A 42 -7.34 13.92 -1.12
C TRP A 42 -7.78 13.62 0.32
N TRP A 43 -7.54 14.55 1.25
CA TRP A 43 -8.02 14.49 2.65
C TRP A 43 -9.55 14.31 2.79
N GLY A 44 -10.29 14.24 1.68
CA GLY A 44 -11.72 14.02 1.63
C GLY A 44 -12.16 12.56 1.82
N SER A 45 -13.48 12.40 1.79
CA SER A 45 -14.17 11.11 1.96
C SER A 45 -14.26 10.30 0.67
N ARG A 46 -13.81 10.83 -0.48
CA ARG A 46 -13.93 10.20 -1.81
C ARG A 46 -12.56 9.87 -2.41
N LEU A 47 -12.43 8.68 -2.99
CA LEU A 47 -11.25 8.25 -3.72
C LEU A 47 -11.22 8.95 -5.08
N GLY A 48 -10.10 9.60 -5.42
CA GLY A 48 -9.83 10.06 -6.78
C GLY A 48 -8.91 9.07 -7.49
N LEU A 49 -9.16 8.81 -8.77
CA LEU A 49 -8.31 8.00 -9.64
C LEU A 49 -7.85 8.86 -10.82
N VAL A 50 -6.53 8.90 -11.04
CA VAL A 50 -5.93 9.53 -12.21
C VAL A 50 -5.43 8.43 -13.13
N ILE A 51 -5.90 8.45 -14.38
CA ILE A 51 -5.58 7.46 -15.40
C ILE A 51 -4.73 8.14 -16.48
N ASP A 52 -3.52 7.63 -16.65
CA ASP A 52 -2.62 7.97 -17.74
C ASP A 52 -3.02 7.19 -18.99
N PRO A 53 -2.84 7.74 -20.21
CA PRO A 53 -3.06 7.00 -21.46
C PRO A 53 -2.31 5.66 -21.54
N ALA A 54 -1.19 5.49 -20.81
CA ALA A 54 -0.49 4.21 -20.72
C ALA A 54 -1.34 3.09 -20.07
N ALA A 55 -2.30 3.44 -19.22
CA ALA A 55 -3.20 2.48 -18.56
C ALA A 55 -4.20 1.84 -19.53
N GLU A 56 -4.41 2.42 -20.72
CA GLU A 56 -5.32 1.88 -21.73
C GLU A 56 -4.91 0.50 -22.25
N ARG A 57 -3.65 0.11 -22.01
CA ARG A 57 -3.04 -1.16 -22.43
C ARG A 57 -3.05 -2.24 -21.34
N LEU A 58 -3.59 -1.94 -20.16
CA LEU A 58 -3.64 -2.92 -19.09
C LEU A 58 -4.64 -4.03 -19.42
N GLU A 59 -4.26 -5.26 -19.12
CA GLU A 59 -5.18 -6.39 -19.10
C GLU A 59 -6.27 -6.17 -18.04
N GLN A 60 -7.48 -6.67 -18.30
CA GLN A 60 -8.64 -6.45 -17.43
C GLN A 60 -8.40 -6.93 -15.99
N ASP A 61 -7.73 -8.06 -15.80
CA ASP A 61 -7.43 -8.59 -14.46
C ASP A 61 -6.40 -7.72 -13.72
N VAL A 62 -5.40 -7.19 -14.43
CA VAL A 62 -4.43 -6.25 -13.86
C VAL A 62 -5.14 -4.95 -13.44
N LEU A 63 -5.99 -4.39 -14.30
CA LEU A 63 -6.78 -3.20 -13.94
C LEU A 63 -7.65 -3.47 -12.71
N LYS A 64 -8.38 -4.58 -12.70
CA LYS A 64 -9.27 -4.94 -11.60
C LYS A 64 -8.49 -5.10 -10.29
N GLY A 65 -7.30 -5.73 -10.34
CA GLY A 65 -6.42 -5.86 -9.19
C GLY A 65 -5.85 -4.52 -8.70
N GLU A 66 -5.47 -3.61 -9.62
CA GLU A 66 -5.00 -2.26 -9.29
C GLU A 66 -6.09 -1.45 -8.60
N LEU A 67 -7.29 -1.42 -9.19
CA LEU A 67 -8.45 -0.76 -8.61
C LEU A 67 -8.78 -1.35 -7.23
N ALA A 68 -8.78 -2.68 -7.10
CA ALA A 68 -9.03 -3.35 -5.82
C ALA A 68 -7.99 -2.98 -4.77
N SER A 69 -6.71 -2.94 -5.14
CA SER A 69 -5.60 -2.55 -4.26
C SER A 69 -5.76 -1.10 -3.77
N MET A 70 -6.11 -0.18 -4.67
CA MET A 70 -6.33 1.23 -4.33
C MET A 70 -7.55 1.42 -3.43
N MET A 71 -8.66 0.71 -3.70
CA MET A 71 -9.86 0.76 -2.88
C MET A 71 -9.64 0.13 -1.51
N ALA A 72 -8.93 -0.99 -1.43
CA ALA A 72 -8.55 -1.62 -0.17
C ALA A 72 -7.70 -0.67 0.68
N ALA A 73 -6.63 -0.11 0.11
CA ALA A 73 -5.78 0.86 0.79
C ALA A 73 -6.59 2.09 1.26
N PHE A 74 -7.49 2.60 0.41
CA PHE A 74 -8.37 3.72 0.76
C PHE A 74 -9.26 3.40 1.97
N THR A 75 -9.84 2.20 2.05
CA THR A 75 -10.67 1.82 3.21
C THR A 75 -9.87 1.68 4.50
N LEU A 76 -8.58 1.36 4.41
CA LEU A 76 -7.69 1.15 5.56
C LEU A 76 -6.92 2.43 5.96
N ARG A 77 -7.02 3.50 5.16
CA ARG A 77 -6.19 4.70 5.32
C ARG A 77 -6.31 5.34 6.69
N TRP A 78 -7.51 5.44 7.26
CA TRP A 78 -7.71 6.10 8.55
C TRP A 78 -7.10 5.29 9.68
N THR A 79 -7.28 3.97 9.68
CA THR A 79 -6.62 3.07 10.64
C THR A 79 -5.11 3.20 10.55
N PHE A 80 -4.54 3.28 9.34
CA PHE A 80 -3.11 3.50 9.15
C PHE A 80 -2.68 4.89 9.64
N ILE A 81 -3.37 5.95 9.26
CA ILE A 81 -3.08 7.33 9.69
C ILE A 81 -3.14 7.44 11.21
N THR A 82 -4.18 6.91 11.86
CA THR A 82 -4.30 6.92 13.33
C THR A 82 -3.13 6.18 13.98
N ARG A 83 -2.79 4.98 13.51
CA ARG A 83 -1.65 4.22 14.03
C ARG A 83 -0.32 4.95 13.83
N PHE A 84 -0.14 5.56 12.67
CA PHE A 84 1.05 6.33 12.33
C PHE A 84 1.17 7.58 13.21
N VAL A 85 0.08 8.33 13.40
CA VAL A 85 0.05 9.52 14.26
C VAL A 85 0.30 9.14 15.72
N LEU A 86 -0.30 8.06 16.23
CA LEU A 86 -0.05 7.57 17.59
C LEU A 86 1.42 7.13 17.77
N ALA A 87 1.97 6.40 16.81
CA ALA A 87 3.36 5.98 16.81
C ALA A 87 4.34 7.17 16.78
N LEU A 88 4.06 8.16 15.91
CA LEU A 88 4.85 9.38 15.82
C LEU A 88 4.76 10.20 17.11
N GLY A 89 3.56 10.38 17.66
CA GLY A 89 3.37 11.10 18.92
C GLY A 89 4.11 10.44 20.08
N ALA A 90 4.03 9.12 20.20
CA ALA A 90 4.78 8.38 21.22
C ALA A 90 6.30 8.51 21.02
N ALA A 91 6.80 8.43 19.79
CA ALA A 91 8.22 8.61 19.49
C ALA A 91 8.71 10.01 19.89
N LEU A 92 7.96 11.06 19.54
CA LEU A 92 8.31 12.44 19.90
C LEU A 92 8.29 12.69 21.41
N ILE A 93 7.32 12.12 22.14
CA ILE A 93 7.27 12.22 23.60
C ILE A 93 8.48 11.52 24.24
N CYS A 94 8.81 10.32 23.77
CA CYS A 94 9.98 9.58 24.25
C CYS A 94 11.28 10.33 23.95
N GLU A 95 11.44 10.84 22.73
CA GLU A 95 12.61 11.61 22.32
C GLU A 95 12.77 12.88 23.15
N PHE A 96 11.68 13.63 23.36
CA PHE A 96 11.69 14.82 24.22
C PHE A 96 12.10 14.46 25.65
N ALA A 97 11.52 13.41 26.24
CA ALA A 97 11.87 12.95 27.58
C ALA A 97 13.36 12.57 27.67
N ILE A 98 13.88 11.83 26.69
CA ILE A 98 15.29 11.44 26.63
C ILE A 98 16.18 12.69 26.54
N MET A 99 15.87 13.64 25.66
CA MET A 99 16.65 14.88 25.52
C MET A 99 16.64 15.72 26.79
N THR A 100 15.51 15.81 27.50
CA THR A 100 15.45 16.52 28.79
C THR A 100 16.28 15.85 29.89
N LEU A 101 16.33 14.52 29.92
CA LEU A 101 17.13 13.76 30.89
C LEU A 101 18.63 13.81 30.60
N LEU A 102 19.00 14.15 29.36
CA LEU A 102 20.37 14.11 28.87
C LEU A 102 20.90 15.52 28.53
N ALA A 103 20.27 16.57 29.03
CA ALA A 103 20.63 17.96 28.73
C ALA A 103 22.11 18.27 29.04
N ASP A 104 22.68 17.65 30.07
CA ASP A 104 24.08 17.83 30.49
C ASP A 104 25.06 16.81 29.87
N THR A 105 24.60 15.95 28.95
CA THR A 105 25.50 15.03 28.25
C THR A 105 26.28 15.70 27.14
N PRO A 106 27.49 15.18 26.80
CA PRO A 106 28.26 15.66 25.67
C PRO A 106 27.46 15.61 24.35
N ALA A 107 27.65 16.61 23.49
CA ALA A 107 26.93 16.74 22.21
C ALA A 107 26.97 15.48 21.34
N TRP A 108 28.11 14.78 21.29
CA TRP A 108 28.23 13.54 20.50
C TRP A 108 27.28 12.43 20.98
N ALA A 109 26.95 12.38 22.27
CA ALA A 109 26.04 11.39 22.84
C ALA A 109 24.59 11.74 22.49
N GLN A 110 24.25 13.03 22.51
CA GLN A 110 22.95 13.54 22.06
C GLN A 110 22.72 13.26 20.58
N ASP A 111 23.73 13.52 19.73
CA ASP A 111 23.69 13.21 18.29
C ASP A 111 23.47 11.71 18.05
N LEU A 112 24.22 10.86 18.74
CA LEU A 112 24.10 9.40 18.61
C LEU A 112 22.67 8.93 18.94
N ILE A 113 22.08 9.47 20.00
CA ILE A 113 20.71 9.12 20.43
C ILE A 113 19.68 9.60 19.42
N PHE A 114 19.84 10.82 18.89
CA PHE A 114 18.99 11.35 17.84
C PHE A 114 19.02 10.46 16.58
N TYR A 115 20.21 10.05 16.13
CA TYR A 115 20.35 9.15 14.98
C TYR A 115 19.76 7.76 15.25
N ALA A 116 19.97 7.20 16.45
CA ALA A 116 19.37 5.93 16.85
C ALA A 116 17.83 6.01 16.89
N GLY A 117 17.27 7.09 17.45
CA GLY A 117 15.84 7.37 17.45
C GLY A 117 15.26 7.48 16.05
N THR A 118 15.93 8.21 15.16
CA THR A 118 15.57 8.31 13.74
C THR A 118 15.56 6.94 13.06
N ALA A 119 16.58 6.11 13.30
CA ALA A 119 16.65 4.77 12.72
C ALA A 119 15.50 3.86 13.22
N ILE A 120 15.17 3.91 14.51
CA ILE A 120 14.03 3.19 15.09
C ILE A 120 12.73 3.66 14.45
N TRP A 121 12.55 4.98 14.29
CA TRP A 121 11.36 5.56 13.68
C TRP A 121 11.18 5.13 12.22
N VAL A 122 12.26 5.15 11.43
CA VAL A 122 12.25 4.64 10.05
C VAL A 122 11.88 3.16 10.02
N GLY A 123 12.44 2.35 10.92
CA GLY A 123 12.10 0.92 11.05
C GLY A 123 10.62 0.70 11.36
N LEU A 124 10.07 1.47 12.32
CA LEU A 124 8.66 1.42 12.69
C LEU A 124 7.74 1.82 11.52
N PHE A 125 8.11 2.87 10.78
CA PHE A 125 7.38 3.29 9.58
C PHE A 125 7.33 2.17 8.52
N ILE A 126 8.47 1.51 8.26
CA ILE A 126 8.53 0.37 7.33
C ILE A 126 7.58 -0.75 7.78
N VAL A 127 7.57 -1.09 9.07
CA VAL A 127 6.69 -2.14 9.62
C VAL A 127 5.21 -1.77 9.46
N LEU A 128 4.82 -0.56 9.85
CA LEU A 128 3.44 -0.08 9.73
C LEU A 128 2.98 -0.03 8.27
N TYR A 129 3.85 0.41 7.37
CA TYR A 129 3.55 0.47 5.95
C TYR A 129 3.40 -0.92 5.32
N ARG A 130 4.27 -1.87 5.69
CA ARG A 130 4.13 -3.29 5.27
C ARG A 130 2.85 -3.92 5.80
N ASP A 131 2.47 -3.66 7.06
CA ASP A 131 1.19 -4.13 7.61
C ASP A 131 0.00 -3.58 6.83
N LEU A 132 0.03 -2.29 6.45
CA LEU A 132 -0.99 -1.70 5.57
C LEU A 132 -1.08 -2.43 4.23
N ILE A 133 0.06 -2.72 3.58
CA ILE A 133 0.07 -3.42 2.29
C ILE A 133 -0.52 -4.81 2.44
N TYR A 134 -0.09 -5.61 3.41
CA TYR A 134 -0.63 -6.96 3.61
C TYR A 134 -2.12 -6.98 3.94
N ARG A 135 -2.61 -6.01 4.71
CA ARG A 135 -4.05 -5.88 4.99
C ARG A 135 -4.82 -5.45 3.74
N SER A 136 -4.23 -4.59 2.92
CA SER A 136 -4.82 -4.17 1.66
C SER A 136 -4.90 -5.34 0.69
N ASP A 137 -3.84 -6.15 0.59
CA ASP A 137 -3.81 -7.38 -0.22
C ASP A 137 -4.89 -8.36 0.22
N ARG A 138 -4.95 -8.66 1.52
CA ARG A 138 -5.97 -9.56 2.07
C ARG A 138 -7.38 -9.07 1.75
N LYS A 139 -7.65 -7.78 1.98
CA LYS A 139 -8.96 -7.19 1.71
C LYS A 139 -9.29 -7.18 0.21
N ALA A 140 -8.30 -6.94 -0.65
CA ALA A 140 -8.48 -7.05 -2.09
C ALA A 140 -8.83 -8.49 -2.49
N VAL A 141 -8.15 -9.49 -1.94
CA VAL A 141 -8.44 -10.91 -2.19
C VAL A 141 -9.83 -11.31 -1.71
N GLU A 142 -10.23 -10.86 -0.52
CA GLU A 142 -11.58 -11.08 0.02
C GLU A 142 -12.67 -10.55 -0.93
N VAL A 143 -12.41 -9.44 -1.62
CA VAL A 143 -13.36 -8.82 -2.53
C VAL A 143 -13.27 -9.38 -3.95
N VAL A 144 -12.09 -9.43 -4.59
CA VAL A 144 -11.97 -9.78 -6.02
C VAL A 144 -11.41 -11.17 -6.30
N GLY A 145 -11.02 -11.91 -5.26
CA GLY A 145 -10.28 -13.16 -5.38
C GLY A 145 -8.78 -12.96 -5.57
N ALA A 146 -8.01 -14.04 -5.50
CA ALA A 146 -6.55 -14.00 -5.63
C ALA A 146 -6.07 -13.67 -7.05
N GLY A 147 -6.77 -14.16 -8.08
CA GLY A 147 -6.36 -14.05 -9.49
C GLY A 147 -5.99 -12.62 -9.93
N PRO A 148 -6.91 -11.63 -9.80
CA PRO A 148 -6.61 -10.25 -10.18
C PRO A 148 -5.42 -9.64 -9.43
N LEU A 149 -5.23 -9.99 -8.16
CA LEU A 149 -4.09 -9.49 -7.39
C LEU A 149 -2.79 -10.19 -7.79
N LEU A 150 -2.82 -11.48 -8.12
CA LEU A 150 -1.66 -12.19 -8.66
C LEU A 150 -1.24 -11.64 -10.03
N ALA A 151 -2.19 -11.25 -10.90
CA ALA A 151 -1.90 -10.58 -12.17
C ALA A 151 -1.18 -9.24 -11.96
N VAL A 152 -1.61 -8.46 -10.96
CA VAL A 152 -0.93 -7.22 -10.53
C VAL A 152 0.48 -7.47 -10.03
N LEU A 153 0.69 -8.53 -9.23
CA LEU A 153 2.02 -8.87 -8.72
C LEU A 153 2.95 -9.37 -9.83
N GLU A 154 2.42 -10.12 -10.80
CA GLU A 154 3.18 -10.57 -11.96
C GLU A 154 3.60 -9.39 -12.84
N ALA A 155 2.67 -8.45 -13.11
CA ALA A 155 3.00 -7.20 -13.80
C ALA A 155 4.08 -6.38 -13.04
N GLU A 156 4.07 -6.42 -11.70
CA GLU A 156 5.10 -5.77 -10.88
C GLU A 156 6.49 -6.40 -11.06
N ARG A 157 6.56 -7.73 -11.16
CA ARG A 157 7.83 -8.45 -11.38
C ARG A 157 8.45 -8.07 -12.71
N GLN A 158 7.64 -8.00 -13.76
CA GLN A 158 8.09 -7.67 -15.12
C GLN A 158 8.48 -6.19 -15.24
N HIS A 159 7.77 -5.32 -14.52
CA HIS A 159 7.96 -3.88 -14.59
C HIS A 159 8.02 -3.24 -13.20
N PRO A 160 9.14 -3.43 -12.46
CA PRO A 160 9.28 -2.85 -11.14
C PRO A 160 9.13 -1.32 -11.23
N SER A 161 8.14 -0.81 -10.50
CA SER A 161 7.77 0.60 -10.39
C SER A 161 8.45 1.32 -9.23
N ASN A 162 9.28 0.60 -8.46
CA ASN A 162 9.84 1.11 -7.21
C ASN A 162 11.05 1.99 -7.50
N SER A 163 10.97 3.27 -7.11
CA SER A 163 12.18 4.06 -6.93
C SER A 163 13.00 3.50 -5.77
N TRP A 164 14.31 3.80 -5.72
CA TRP A 164 15.23 3.29 -4.68
C TRP A 164 14.69 3.45 -3.24
N PHE A 165 13.94 4.53 -2.99
CA PHE A 165 13.36 4.85 -1.69
C PHE A 165 12.23 3.89 -1.28
N TYR A 166 11.49 3.37 -2.26
CA TYR A 166 10.39 2.43 -2.06
C TYR A 166 10.84 0.97 -1.93
N LEU A 167 12.07 0.63 -2.38
CA LEU A 167 12.60 -0.74 -2.33
C LEU A 167 12.68 -1.30 -0.89
N TRP A 168 12.90 -0.44 0.10
CA TRP A 168 13.01 -0.88 1.49
C TRP A 168 11.64 -1.02 2.18
N ALA A 169 10.68 -0.18 1.79
CA ALA A 169 9.37 -0.12 2.44
C ALA A 169 8.36 -1.12 1.84
N LEU A 170 8.33 -1.30 0.53
CA LEU A 170 7.43 -2.25 -0.12
C LEU A 170 7.92 -3.70 0.04
N PRO A 171 7.05 -4.64 0.48
CA PRO A 171 7.36 -6.05 0.41
C PRO A 171 7.44 -6.51 -1.04
N SER A 172 8.32 -7.48 -1.34
CA SER A 172 8.46 -8.03 -2.69
C SER A 172 7.16 -8.66 -3.19
N ALA A 173 6.99 -8.66 -4.51
CA ALA A 173 5.85 -9.29 -5.16
C ALA A 173 5.71 -10.78 -4.76
N ASP A 174 6.83 -11.49 -4.64
CA ASP A 174 6.85 -12.90 -4.23
C ASP A 174 6.34 -13.10 -2.81
N ARG A 175 6.84 -12.31 -1.86
CA ARG A 175 6.39 -12.38 -0.46
C ARG A 175 4.92 -12.03 -0.31
N ARG A 176 4.40 -11.13 -1.15
CA ARG A 176 2.96 -10.82 -1.20
C ARG A 176 2.18 -11.99 -1.77
N ALA A 177 2.61 -12.57 -2.89
CA ALA A 177 1.96 -13.70 -3.54
C ALA A 177 1.86 -14.95 -2.65
N GLU A 178 2.94 -15.26 -1.91
CA GLU A 178 2.97 -16.34 -0.91
C GLU A 178 1.92 -16.16 0.19
N ARG A 179 1.64 -14.92 0.59
CA ARG A 179 0.66 -14.62 1.65
C ARG A 179 -0.78 -14.62 1.16
N ILE A 180 -0.99 -14.39 -0.14
CA ILE A 180 -2.31 -14.40 -0.79
C ILE A 180 -2.73 -15.83 -1.14
N THR A 181 -1.77 -16.69 -1.44
CA THR A 181 -2.00 -18.08 -1.86
C THR A 181 -1.44 -19.00 -0.78
N PRO A 182 -2.18 -19.28 0.32
CA PRO A 182 -1.70 -20.23 1.30
C PRO A 182 -1.47 -21.59 0.61
N PRO A 183 -0.43 -22.33 0.99
CA PRO A 183 -0.17 -23.65 0.41
C PRO A 183 -1.41 -24.51 0.58
N VAL A 184 -1.87 -25.14 -0.51
CA VAL A 184 -2.87 -26.19 -0.45
C VAL A 184 -2.27 -27.30 0.39
N ILE A 185 -2.70 -27.41 1.66
CA ILE A 185 -2.34 -28.56 2.49
C ILE A 185 -3.08 -29.74 1.85
N PRO A 186 -2.39 -30.74 1.27
CA PRO A 186 -3.07 -31.92 0.79
C PRO A 186 -3.79 -32.54 1.98
N SER A 187 -5.13 -32.62 1.89
CA SER A 187 -5.93 -33.33 2.88
C SER A 187 -5.41 -34.76 2.97
N THR A 188 -4.90 -35.14 4.13
CA THR A 188 -4.40 -36.48 4.47
C THR A 188 -5.51 -37.53 4.52
N THR A 189 -6.58 -37.37 3.73
CA THR A 189 -7.78 -38.22 3.76
C THR A 189 -7.77 -39.32 2.69
N ASP A 190 -6.78 -39.35 1.80
CA ASP A 190 -6.59 -40.45 0.86
C ASP A 190 -5.32 -41.23 1.21
N ALA A 191 -5.35 -41.95 2.34
CA ALA A 191 -4.47 -43.09 2.56
C ALA A 191 -5.30 -44.36 2.31
N PRO A 192 -4.85 -45.27 1.42
CA PRO A 192 -5.59 -46.48 1.03
C PRO A 192 -5.75 -47.50 2.16
#